data_AF-H9FAE2-F1
#
_entry.id   AF-H9FAE2-F1
#
_cell.length_a   1.000
_cell.length_b   1.000
_cell.length_c   1.000
_cell.angle_alpha   90.00
_cell.angle_beta   90.00
_cell.angle_gamma   90.00
#
_symmetry.space_group_name_H-M   'P 1'
#
loop_
_entity.id
_entity.type
_entity.pdbx_description
1 polymer ?
#
loop_
_entity_poly.entity_id
_entity_poly.type
_entity_poly.pdbx_seq_one_letter_code
_entity_poly.pdbx_strand_id
1 'polypeptide(L)'
;FSSESDVWSFGILLWETFSLGASPYPNLSNQQTREFVEKGGRLPCPELCPDAVFRLMEQCWAYEPGQRPSFSTIYQELQSIRKRHR
;
A
#
# COMPACT_ATOMS: atom_id res chain seq x y z
N PHE A 1 8.46 1.15 -16.18
CA PHE A 1 7.12 1.70 -15.94
C PHE A 1 6.10 0.68 -16.39
N SER A 2 5.18 0.30 -15.51
CA SER A 2 4.07 -0.64 -15.77
C SER A 2 2.91 -0.38 -14.82
N SER A 3 1.71 -0.88 -15.13
CA SER A 3 0.54 -0.71 -14.25
C SER A 3 0.76 -1.32 -12.86
N GLU A 4 1.54 -2.39 -12.75
CA GLU A 4 1.89 -3.03 -11.48
C GLU A 4 2.83 -2.15 -10.63
N SER A 5 3.69 -1.34 -11.26
CA SER A 5 4.49 -0.32 -10.56
C SER A 5 3.63 0.84 -10.06
N ASP A 6 2.57 1.20 -10.80
CA ASP A 6 1.60 2.21 -10.35
C ASP A 6 0.76 1.68 -9.19
N VAL A 7 0.40 0.40 -9.19
CA VAL A 7 -0.30 -0.27 -8.06
C VAL A 7 0.52 -0.19 -6.77
N TRP A 8 1.83 -0.41 -6.85
CA TRP A 8 2.71 -0.24 -5.68
C TRP A 8 2.64 1.18 -5.13
N SER A 9 2.79 2.16 -6.02
CA SER A 9 2.73 3.59 -5.67
C SER A 9 1.36 3.97 -5.10
N PHE A 10 0.28 3.37 -5.60
CA PHE A 10 -1.06 3.53 -5.05
C PHE A 10 -1.19 2.98 -3.62
N GLY A 11 -0.52 1.87 -3.30
CA GLY A 11 -0.43 1.37 -1.93
C GLY A 11 0.25 2.37 -0.99
N ILE A 12 1.33 3.03 -1.44
CA ILE A 12 1.98 4.12 -0.69
C ILE A 12 1.02 5.30 -0.50
N LEU A 13 0.30 5.72 -1.56
CA LEU A 13 -0.70 6.79 -1.48
C LEU A 13 -1.83 6.48 -0.48
N LEU A 14 -2.31 5.23 -0.45
CA LEU A 14 -3.29 4.81 0.55
C LEU A 14 -2.72 4.95 1.96
N TRP A 15 -1.47 4.50 2.18
CA TRP A 15 -0.81 4.65 3.47
C TRP A 15 -0.67 6.13 3.87
N GLU A 16 -0.23 7.01 2.97
CA GLU A 16 -0.15 8.46 3.19
C GLU A 16 -1.52 9.05 3.53
N THR A 17 -2.59 8.57 2.88
CA THR A 17 -3.96 9.03 3.15
C THR A 17 -4.40 8.68 4.58
N PHE A 18 -4.19 7.43 5.00
CA PHE A 18 -4.60 6.96 6.33
C PHE A 18 -3.66 7.40 7.46
N SER A 19 -2.42 7.79 7.14
CA SER A 19 -1.48 8.40 8.08
C SER A 19 -1.63 9.92 8.18
N LEU A 20 -2.66 10.50 7.53
CA LEU A 20 -2.93 11.94 7.50
C LEU A 20 -1.78 12.78 6.91
N GLY A 21 -1.12 12.25 5.87
CA GLY A 21 -0.06 12.91 5.14
C GLY A 21 1.34 12.72 5.73
N ALA A 22 1.55 11.69 6.56
CA ALA A 22 2.89 11.38 7.05
C ALA A 22 3.82 10.93 5.90
N SER A 23 5.11 11.20 6.04
CA SER A 23 6.10 10.78 5.05
C SER A 23 6.35 9.26 5.15
N PRO A 24 6.28 8.51 4.03
CA PRO A 24 6.56 7.08 4.03
C PRO A 24 8.06 6.82 4.27
N TYR A 25 8.37 5.79 5.06
CA TYR A 25 9.73 5.40 5.44
C TYR A 25 10.55 6.57 6.00
N PRO A 26 10.06 7.25 7.05
CA PRO A 26 10.74 8.42 7.59
C PRO A 26 12.13 8.02 8.07
N ASN A 27 13.11 8.90 7.83
CA ASN A 27 14.52 8.73 8.19
C ASN A 27 15.33 7.73 7.34
N LEU A 28 14.74 7.16 6.29
CA LEU A 28 15.48 6.36 5.30
C LEU A 28 15.72 7.19 4.03
N SER A 29 16.96 7.16 3.52
CA SER A 29 17.24 7.61 2.16
C SER A 29 16.63 6.66 1.12
N ASN A 30 16.51 7.11 -0.14
CA ASN A 30 15.96 6.26 -1.21
C ASN A 30 16.68 4.91 -1.35
N GLN A 31 18.01 4.89 -1.19
CA GLN A 31 18.79 3.65 -1.23
C GLN A 31 18.45 2.74 -0.05
N GLN A 32 18.41 3.30 1.17
CA GLN A 32 18.07 2.52 2.37
C GLN A 32 16.63 2.00 2.32
N THR A 33 15.68 2.80 1.82
CA THR A 33 14.29 2.38 1.62
C THR A 33 14.21 1.21 0.65
N ARG A 34 14.95 1.27 -0.46
CA ARG A 34 15.04 0.16 -1.42
C ARG A 34 15.57 -1.11 -0.75
N GLU A 35 16.70 -1.03 -0.05
CA GLU A 35 17.29 -2.17 0.65
C GLU A 35 16.37 -2.74 1.73
N PHE A 36 15.65 -1.89 2.47
CA PHE A 36 14.67 -2.30 3.47
C PHE A 36 13.51 -3.08 2.84
N VAL A 37 12.98 -2.58 1.73
CA VAL A 37 11.88 -3.21 0.97
C VAL A 37 12.31 -4.53 0.35
N GLU A 38 13.51 -4.61 -0.22
CA GLU A 38 14.10 -5.82 -0.80
C GLU A 38 14.30 -6.92 0.26
N LYS A 39 14.55 -6.54 1.53
CA LYS A 39 14.62 -7.47 2.67
C LYS A 39 13.25 -7.87 3.24
N GLY A 40 12.15 -7.46 2.61
CA GLY A 40 10.78 -7.76 3.04
C GLY A 40 10.19 -6.74 4.02
N GLY A 41 10.92 -5.67 4.34
CA GLY A 41 10.40 -4.58 5.16
C GLY A 41 9.25 -3.85 4.48
N ARG A 42 8.23 -3.47 5.24
CA ARG A 42 7.05 -2.71 4.77
C ARG A 42 6.68 -1.63 5.79
N LEU A 43 5.84 -0.68 5.38
CA LEU A 43 5.29 0.31 6.28
C LEU A 43 4.35 -0.35 7.31
N PRO A 44 4.34 0.10 8.58
CA PRO A 44 3.38 -0.39 9.56
C PRO A 44 1.97 0.12 9.24
N CYS A 45 0.94 -0.55 9.78
CA CYS A 45 -0.44 -0.08 9.68
C CYS A 45 -0.60 1.28 10.39
N PRO A 46 -1.14 2.33 9.71
CA PRO A 46 -1.48 3.59 10.38
C PRO A 46 -2.56 3.41 11.45
N GLU A 47 -2.53 4.24 12.50
CA GLU A 47 -3.42 4.12 13.67
C GLU A 47 -4.91 4.16 13.32
N LEU A 48 -5.30 4.98 12.34
CA LEU A 48 -6.71 5.15 11.93
C LEU A 48 -7.09 4.28 10.72
N CYS A 49 -6.20 3.38 10.29
CA CYS A 49 -6.42 2.56 9.11
C CYS A 49 -7.24 1.30 9.45
N PRO A 50 -8.39 1.05 8.79
CA PRO A 50 -9.09 -0.22 8.94
C PRO A 50 -8.23 -1.40 8.44
N ASP A 51 -8.20 -2.50 9.20
CA ASP A 51 -7.42 -3.72 8.84
C ASP A 51 -7.67 -4.20 7.41
N ALA A 52 -8.91 -4.09 6.92
CA ALA A 52 -9.26 -4.52 5.57
C ALA A 52 -8.57 -3.66 4.50
N VAL A 53 -8.38 -2.36 4.75
CA VAL A 53 -7.64 -1.48 3.85
C VAL A 53 -6.14 -1.77 3.95
N PHE A 54 -5.60 -1.98 5.15
CA PHE A 54 -4.19 -2.31 5.30
C PHE A 54 -3.82 -3.62 4.58
N ARG A 55 -4.65 -4.66 4.68
CA ARG A 55 -4.48 -5.89 3.89
C ARG A 55 -4.46 -5.64 2.38
N LEU A 56 -5.27 -4.71 1.89
CA LEU A 56 -5.23 -4.30 0.48
C LEU A 56 -3.91 -3.58 0.14
N MET A 57 -3.38 -2.74 1.05
CA MET A 57 -2.04 -2.13 0.87
C MET A 57 -0.94 -3.20 0.81
N GLU A 58 -0.97 -4.20 1.69
CA GLU A 58 0.00 -5.31 1.68
C GLU A 58 -0.01 -6.07 0.35
N GLN A 59 -1.19 -6.30 -0.24
CA GLN A 59 -1.33 -6.89 -1.57
C GLN A 59 -0.73 -6.00 -2.67
N CYS A 60 -0.94 -4.68 -2.61
CA CYS A 60 -0.29 -3.73 -3.51
C CYS A 60 1.24 -3.74 -3.38
N TRP A 61 1.77 -4.09 -2.20
CA TRP A 61 3.20 -4.20 -1.91
C TRP A 61 3.77 -5.62 -2.02
N ALA A 62 3.07 -6.50 -2.74
CA ALA A 62 3.64 -7.79 -3.12
C ALA A 62 4.94 -7.57 -3.90
N TYR A 63 5.99 -8.31 -3.52
CA TYR A 63 7.32 -8.17 -4.13
C TYR A 63 7.26 -8.49 -5.63
N GLU A 64 6.69 -9.64 -5.96
CA GLU A 64 6.42 -10.06 -7.34
C GLU A 64 5.31 -9.20 -7.98
N PRO A 65 5.59 -8.46 -9.07
CA PRO A 65 4.61 -7.58 -9.69
C PRO A 65 3.31 -8.28 -10.12
N GLY A 66 3.40 -9.52 -10.60
CA GLY A 66 2.24 -10.31 -11.04
C GLY A 66 1.31 -10.77 -9.90
N GLN A 67 1.72 -10.63 -8.63
CA GLN A 67 0.87 -10.91 -7.47
C GLN A 67 0.10 -9.68 -7.00
N ARG A 68 0.39 -8.50 -7.55
CA ARG A 68 -0.30 -7.26 -7.18
C ARG A 68 -1.68 -7.23 -7.84
N PRO A 69 -2.72 -6.73 -7.14
CA PRO A 69 -4.06 -6.64 -7.70
C PRO A 69 -4.12 -5.59 -8.82
N SER A 70 -4.98 -5.79 -9.81
CA SER A 70 -5.29 -4.76 -10.79
C SER A 70 -6.08 -3.60 -10.14
N PHE A 71 -6.02 -2.41 -10.74
CA PHE A 71 -6.85 -1.28 -10.27
C PHE A 71 -8.35 -1.60 -10.23
N SER A 72 -8.84 -2.41 -11.17
CA SER A 72 -10.22 -2.89 -11.17
C SER A 72 -10.53 -3.68 -9.89
N THR A 73 -9.62 -4.56 -9.47
CA THR A 73 -9.74 -5.36 -8.24
C THR A 73 -9.67 -4.48 -7.01
N ILE A 74 -8.69 -3.57 -6.95
CA ILE A 74 -8.53 -2.58 -5.86
C ILE A 74 -9.82 -1.76 -5.68
N TYR A 75 -10.41 -1.28 -6.77
CA TYR A 75 -11.66 -0.53 -6.73
C TYR A 75 -12.80 -1.36 -6.12
N GLN A 76 -12.98 -2.61 -6.57
CA GLN A 76 -14.04 -3.48 -6.03
C GLN A 76 -13.84 -3.76 -4.53
N GLU A 77 -12.61 -3.99 -4.09
CA GLU A 77 -12.29 -4.19 -2.67
C GLU A 77 -12.60 -2.93 -1.84
N LEU A 78 -12.17 -1.75 -2.28
CA LEU A 78 -12.49 -0.50 -1.59
C LEU A 78 -14.01 -0.24 -1.54
N GLN A 79 -14.75 -0.58 -2.60
CA GLN A 79 -16.22 -0.50 -2.60
C GLN A 79 -16.85 -1.46 -1.59
N SER A 80 -16.34 -2.69 -1.50
CA SER A 80 -16.78 -3.71 -0.54
C SER A 80 -16.53 -3.25 0.90
N ILE A 81 -15.32 -2.75 1.19
CA ILE A 81 -14.95 -2.20 2.50
C ILE A 81 -15.89 -1.04 2.87
N ARG A 82 -16.06 -0.07 1.97
CA ARG A 82 -16.94 1.08 2.19
C ARG A 82 -18.38 0.68 2.52
N LYS A 83 -18.92 -0.35 1.87
CA LYS A 83 -20.29 -0.84 2.13
C LYS A 83 -20.45 -1.48 3.51
N ARG A 84 -19.39 -2.10 4.06
CA ARG A 84 -19.42 -2.74 5.39
C ARG A 84 -19.34 -1.73 6.55
N HIS A 85 -18.90 -0.51 6.27
CA HIS A 85 -18.79 0.59 7.24
C HIS A 85 -19.93 1.62 7.10
N ARG A 86 -20.97 1.33 6.30
CA ARG A 86 -22.24 2.05 6.30
C ARG A 86 -23.25 1.32 7.17
#